data_AF-A0A9D0Z0R0-F1
#
_entry.id   AF-A0A9D0Z0R0-F1
#
_cell.length_a   1.000
_cell.length_b   1.000
_cell.length_c   1.000
_cell.angle_alpha   90.00
_cell.angle_beta   90.00
_cell.angle_gamma   90.00
#
_symmetry.space_group_name_H-M   'P 1'
#
loop_
_entity.id
_entity.type
_entity.pdbx_description
1 polymer ?
#
loop_
_entity_poly.entity_id
_entity_poly.type
_entity_poly.pdbx_seq_one_letter_code
_entity_poly.pdbx_strand_id
1 'polypeptide(L)'
;MQKFRDYIYCDVSRMTSYISQIPELSKVETTSTCEQTTDVDSGLDIKIVKAGTTLSEKSSTNYTLNSSPMERFVNWSCDEENAINYDGEKLQFDDKDKLIVLNGKMSMPEMSENMEMINTIAKNTALFNMIPMSDDDREKIAFIKESDNIPILLELDSDYIFNGNLKKDCIIGNKDDFLDNTDDEITIIGRIDKVYNIEEDIEIYDLVKEVFNLNRAIRRKMPKESLKDAIIYEKGPIVKITPIIIYK
;
A
#
# COMPACT_ATOMS: atom_id res chain seq x y z
N MET A 1 8.28 23.63 -7.04
CA MET A 1 7.55 23.52 -5.77
C MET A 1 7.24 22.04 -5.58
N GLN A 2 7.88 21.38 -4.62
CA GLN A 2 7.61 19.97 -4.31
C GLN A 2 6.18 19.92 -3.77
N LYS A 3 5.25 19.28 -4.47
CA LYS A 3 3.91 19.04 -3.92
C LYS A 3 4.11 18.11 -2.72
N PHE A 4 3.92 18.62 -1.51
CA PHE A 4 3.79 17.77 -0.35
C PHE A 4 2.49 16.99 -0.54
N ARG A 5 2.62 15.68 -0.73
CA ARG A 5 1.50 14.74 -0.70
C ARG A 5 1.28 14.32 0.73
N ASP A 6 0.04 14.30 1.18
CA ASP A 6 -0.29 13.89 2.54
C ASP A 6 -0.51 12.37 2.53
N TYR A 7 0.57 11.63 2.73
CA TYR A 7 0.57 10.18 2.75
C TYR A 7 -0.14 9.64 3.99
N ILE A 8 -1.13 8.76 3.78
CA ILE A 8 -1.92 8.13 4.86
C ILE A 8 -1.67 6.62 4.96
N TYR A 9 -1.07 6.00 3.94
CA TYR A 9 -0.71 4.59 3.93
C TYR A 9 0.51 4.31 3.05
N CYS A 10 1.41 3.43 3.49
CA CYS A 10 2.50 2.93 2.67
C CYS A 10 2.97 1.53 3.12
N ASP A 11 2.80 0.50 2.28
CA ASP A 11 3.46 -0.80 2.44
C ASP A 11 4.90 -0.69 1.93
N VAL A 12 5.78 -0.19 2.81
CA VAL A 12 7.20 0.06 2.52
C VAL A 12 7.91 -1.20 2.01
N SER A 13 7.55 -2.38 2.52
CA SER A 13 8.15 -3.65 2.10
C SER A 13 7.82 -3.95 0.64
N ARG A 14 6.53 -3.82 0.25
CA ARG A 14 6.12 -4.00 -1.14
C ARG A 14 6.72 -2.93 -2.04
N MET A 15 6.63 -1.67 -1.67
CA MET A 15 7.21 -0.56 -2.44
C MET A 15 8.70 -0.80 -2.71
N THR A 16 9.47 -1.18 -1.67
CA THR A 16 10.90 -1.48 -1.81
C THR A 16 11.13 -2.69 -2.72
N SER A 17 10.29 -3.72 -2.62
CA SER A 17 10.35 -4.88 -3.51
C SER A 17 10.12 -4.48 -4.97
N TYR A 18 9.13 -3.63 -5.27
CA TYR A 18 8.92 -3.10 -6.63
C TYR A 18 10.10 -2.28 -7.11
N ILE A 19 10.55 -1.31 -6.31
CA ILE A 19 11.71 -0.47 -6.63
C ILE A 19 12.93 -1.33 -6.98
N SER A 20 13.17 -2.41 -6.23
CA SER A 20 14.32 -3.31 -6.47
C SER A 20 14.24 -4.07 -7.80
N GLN A 21 13.04 -4.28 -8.34
CA GLN A 21 12.80 -4.99 -9.59
C GLN A 21 12.79 -4.06 -10.80
N ILE A 22 12.66 -2.75 -10.58
CA ILE A 22 12.60 -1.72 -11.64
C ILE A 22 14.01 -1.13 -11.81
N PRO A 23 14.71 -1.39 -12.93
CA PRO A 23 16.07 -0.89 -13.17
C PRO A 23 16.22 0.64 -13.07
N GLU A 24 15.16 1.38 -13.41
CA GLU A 24 15.08 2.84 -13.37
C GLU A 24 15.03 3.38 -11.93
N LEU A 25 14.44 2.62 -11.00
CA LEU A 25 14.26 3.01 -9.60
C LEU A 25 15.32 2.43 -8.67
N SER A 26 15.82 1.22 -8.97
CA SER A 26 16.85 0.51 -8.19
C SER A 26 18.24 1.14 -8.27
N LYS A 27 18.49 2.03 -9.25
CA LYS A 27 19.70 2.86 -9.28
C LYS A 27 19.60 3.91 -8.17
N VAL A 28 20.19 3.58 -7.03
CA VAL A 28 20.58 4.52 -5.98
C VAL A 28 21.99 4.98 -6.34
N GLU A 29 22.15 6.28 -6.59
CA GLU A 29 23.47 6.88 -6.78
C GLU A 29 24.27 6.73 -5.47
N THR A 30 25.21 5.80 -5.44
CA THR A 30 26.16 5.65 -4.34
C THR A 30 27.21 6.73 -4.44
N THR A 31 27.29 7.56 -3.39
CA THR A 31 28.35 8.55 -3.19
C THR A 31 29.71 7.85 -3.31
N SER A 32 30.51 8.21 -4.31
CA SER A 32 31.92 7.90 -4.29
C SER A 32 32.58 8.81 -3.26
N THR A 33 32.88 8.28 -2.08
CA THR A 33 33.95 8.84 -1.25
C THR A 33 35.22 8.81 -2.08
N CYS A 34 35.78 9.99 -2.35
CA CYS A 34 37.15 10.09 -2.84
C CYS A 34 38.06 9.62 -1.70
N GLU A 35 38.50 8.37 -1.73
CA GLU A 35 39.63 7.97 -0.90
C GLU A 35 40.88 8.66 -1.46
N GLN A 36 41.38 9.66 -0.73
CA GLN A 36 42.76 10.08 -0.90
C GLN A 36 43.64 8.98 -0.34
N THR A 37 44.08 8.06 -1.18
CA THR A 37 45.25 7.24 -0.86
C THR A 37 46.48 8.11 -1.06
N THR A 38 46.95 8.76 0.00
CA THR A 38 48.34 9.23 0.06
C THR A 38 49.23 8.02 0.32
N ASP A 39 49.86 7.51 -0.73
CA ASP A 39 51.06 6.68 -0.56
C ASP A 39 52.18 7.61 -0.04
N VAL A 40 52.41 7.56 1.27
CA VAL A 40 53.58 8.17 1.90
C VAL A 40 54.67 7.11 1.90
N ASP A 41 55.50 7.11 0.86
CA ASP A 41 56.72 6.31 0.86
C ASP A 41 57.75 6.99 1.78
N SER A 42 58.23 6.26 2.78
CA SER A 42 59.19 6.77 3.75
C SER A 42 60.59 6.82 3.12
N GLY A 43 61.09 8.02 2.85
CA GLY A 43 62.48 8.20 2.45
C GLY A 43 62.84 9.67 2.24
N LEU A 44 63.76 10.17 3.06
CA LEU A 44 64.42 11.46 2.83
C LEU A 44 65.02 11.51 1.42
N ASP A 45 64.61 12.46 0.59
CA ASP A 45 65.49 13.53 0.09
C ASP A 45 64.70 14.57 -0.73
N ILE A 46 64.95 15.85 -0.44
CA ILE A 46 64.37 16.98 -1.18
C ILE A 46 65.13 17.14 -2.49
N LYS A 47 64.53 16.73 -3.61
CA LYS A 47 64.90 17.21 -4.94
C LYS A 47 63.68 17.35 -5.84
N ILE A 48 63.43 18.60 -6.22
CA ILE A 48 62.39 19.07 -7.13
C ILE A 48 62.52 18.33 -8.47
N VAL A 49 61.60 17.41 -8.76
CA VAL A 49 61.40 16.85 -10.09
C VAL A 49 59.91 16.92 -10.41
N LYS A 50 59.59 17.64 -11.50
CA LYS A 50 58.27 17.66 -12.13
C LYS A 50 57.84 16.22 -12.44
N ALA A 51 57.00 15.63 -11.60
CA ALA A 51 56.25 14.43 -11.93
C ALA A 51 54.86 14.87 -12.40
N GLY A 52 54.62 14.72 -13.71
CA GLY A 52 53.31 15.00 -14.29
C GLY A 52 52.26 14.11 -13.67
N THR A 53 51.34 14.70 -12.93
CA THR A 53 50.14 14.03 -12.46
C THR A 53 49.23 13.83 -13.67
N THR A 54 49.12 12.59 -14.18
CA THR A 54 48.04 12.24 -15.11
C THR A 54 46.74 12.24 -14.31
N LEU A 55 46.09 13.41 -14.28
CA LEU A 55 44.73 13.58 -13.81
C LEU A 55 43.82 12.91 -14.84
N SER A 56 43.29 11.73 -14.52
CA SER A 56 42.19 11.16 -15.29
C SER A 56 40.88 11.74 -14.76
N GLU A 57 40.56 12.95 -15.21
CA GLU A 57 39.23 13.53 -15.00
C GLU A 57 38.22 12.82 -15.91
N LYS A 58 37.50 11.85 -15.34
CA LYS A 58 36.19 11.49 -15.88
C LYS A 58 35.17 12.46 -15.28
N SER A 59 34.88 13.53 -16.01
CA SER A 59 33.74 14.38 -15.68
C SER A 59 32.48 13.73 -16.22
N SER A 60 31.57 13.39 -15.31
CA SER A 60 30.17 13.16 -15.65
C SER A 60 29.35 14.18 -14.89
N THR A 61 28.77 15.13 -15.60
CA THR A 61 27.77 16.03 -15.05
C THR A 61 26.51 15.21 -14.79
N ASN A 62 25.95 15.21 -13.57
CA ASN A 62 24.52 14.93 -13.37
C ASN A 62 24.00 15.45 -12.02
N TYR A 63 22.69 15.71 -12.05
CA TYR A 63 21.92 16.59 -11.19
C TYR A 63 21.41 15.89 -9.92
N THR A 64 21.33 16.65 -8.82
CA THR A 64 20.81 16.17 -7.53
C THR A 64 19.27 16.12 -7.56
N LEU A 65 18.67 14.93 -7.45
CA LEU A 65 17.23 14.77 -7.22
C LEU A 65 16.97 14.45 -5.75
N ASN A 66 16.58 15.49 -5.01
CA ASN A 66 16.23 15.52 -3.59
C ASN A 66 14.86 14.84 -3.28
N SER A 67 14.56 13.70 -3.92
CA SER A 67 13.28 13.00 -3.74
C SER A 67 13.49 11.68 -3.00
N SER A 68 12.70 11.43 -1.95
CA SER A 68 12.68 10.17 -1.22
C SER A 68 12.35 8.99 -2.16
N PRO A 69 12.74 7.73 -1.83
CA PRO A 69 12.37 6.56 -2.63
C PRO A 69 10.88 6.44 -2.90
N MET A 70 10.05 6.84 -1.94
CA MET A 70 8.59 6.89 -2.06
C MET A 70 8.15 7.91 -3.11
N GLU A 71 8.66 9.15 -3.05
CA GLU A 71 8.37 10.18 -4.06
C GLU A 71 8.80 9.74 -5.47
N ARG A 72 9.95 9.09 -5.60
CA ARG A 72 10.42 8.54 -6.89
C ARG A 72 9.45 7.48 -7.41
N PHE A 73 9.01 6.56 -6.56
CA PHE A 73 8.08 5.50 -6.94
C PHE A 73 6.71 6.05 -7.33
N VAL A 74 6.18 7.03 -6.58
CA VAL A 74 4.92 7.72 -6.92
C VAL A 74 5.03 8.39 -8.29
N ASN A 75 6.06 9.22 -8.49
CA ASN A 75 6.22 9.94 -9.75
C ASN A 75 6.43 9.00 -10.94
N TRP A 76 7.15 7.88 -10.75
CA TRP A 76 7.32 6.86 -11.77
C TRP A 76 6.01 6.13 -12.09
N SER A 77 5.19 5.84 -11.07
CA SER A 77 3.91 5.15 -11.24
C SER A 77 2.84 6.02 -11.89
N CYS A 78 2.92 7.35 -11.79
CA CYS A 78 1.98 8.25 -12.45
C CYS A 78 2.21 8.39 -13.97
N ASP A 79 3.30 7.85 -14.50
CA ASP A 79 3.55 7.80 -15.94
C ASP A 79 2.72 6.66 -16.57
N GLU A 80 1.99 6.97 -17.64
CA GLU A 80 1.08 6.03 -18.33
C GLU A 80 1.81 4.82 -18.92
N GLU A 81 3.13 4.91 -19.15
CA GLU A 81 3.93 3.76 -19.60
C GLU A 81 4.17 2.73 -18.48
N ASN A 82 4.07 3.15 -17.21
CA ASN A 82 4.50 2.36 -16.05
C ASN A 82 3.34 1.80 -15.22
N ALA A 83 2.17 2.45 -15.26
CA ALA A 83 0.96 1.99 -14.60
C ALA A 83 -0.29 2.40 -15.38
N ILE A 84 -1.40 1.71 -15.11
CA ILE A 84 -2.72 2.11 -15.61
C ILE A 84 -3.19 3.29 -14.77
N ASN A 85 -3.21 4.48 -15.36
CA ASN A 85 -3.89 5.63 -14.78
C ASN A 85 -5.39 5.50 -15.04
N TYR A 86 -6.12 5.00 -14.05
CA TYR A 86 -7.53 4.65 -14.20
C TYR A 86 -8.43 5.88 -14.08
N ASP A 87 -9.19 6.13 -15.13
CA ASP A 87 -10.15 7.23 -15.26
C ASP A 87 -11.55 6.74 -15.69
N GLY A 88 -11.82 5.45 -15.52
CA GLY A 88 -13.11 4.81 -15.84
C GLY A 88 -13.09 3.89 -17.07
N GLU A 89 -11.94 3.71 -17.72
CA GLU A 89 -11.80 2.74 -18.80
C GLU A 89 -12.01 1.28 -18.38
N LYS A 90 -12.45 0.43 -19.31
CA LYS A 90 -12.76 -0.97 -19.00
C LYS A 90 -11.51 -1.82 -18.85
N LEU A 91 -11.29 -2.33 -17.63
CA LEU A 91 -10.18 -3.24 -17.33
C LEU A 91 -10.39 -4.66 -17.89
N GLN A 92 -9.29 -5.24 -18.34
CA GLN A 92 -9.23 -6.58 -18.90
C GLN A 92 -8.64 -7.59 -17.91
N PHE A 93 -8.92 -8.88 -18.11
CA PHE A 93 -8.41 -9.93 -17.22
C PHE A 93 -6.88 -10.01 -17.20
N ASP A 94 -6.25 -9.63 -18.30
CA ASP A 94 -4.82 -9.53 -18.56
C ASP A 94 -4.16 -8.27 -17.98
N ASP A 95 -4.94 -7.38 -17.34
CA ASP A 95 -4.40 -6.30 -16.50
C ASP A 95 -3.93 -6.80 -15.12
N LYS A 96 -4.15 -8.07 -14.82
CA LYS A 96 -3.59 -8.71 -13.64
C LYS A 96 -2.07 -8.48 -13.55
N ASP A 97 -1.61 -8.25 -12.34
CA ASP A 97 -0.23 -7.97 -11.95
C ASP A 97 0.32 -6.61 -12.43
N LYS A 98 -0.45 -5.83 -13.20
CA LYS A 98 -0.10 -4.44 -13.53
C LYS A 98 -0.31 -3.53 -12.33
N LEU A 99 0.48 -2.46 -12.29
CA LEU A 99 0.24 -1.34 -11.39
C LEU A 99 -0.93 -0.50 -11.91
N ILE A 100 -1.69 0.04 -10.98
CA ILE A 100 -2.81 0.92 -11.24
C ILE A 100 -2.70 2.12 -10.31
N VAL A 101 -2.98 3.31 -10.85
CA VAL A 101 -3.16 4.55 -10.12
C VAL A 101 -4.60 4.98 -10.31
N LEU A 102 -5.30 5.23 -9.20
CA LEU A 102 -6.72 5.56 -9.23
C LEU A 102 -7.03 6.63 -8.18
N ASN A 103 -8.01 7.47 -8.45
CA ASN A 103 -8.49 8.50 -7.54
C ASN A 103 -9.94 8.20 -7.17
N GLY A 104 -10.26 8.18 -5.88
CA GLY A 104 -11.60 7.87 -5.43
C GLY A 104 -11.79 8.15 -3.96
N LYS A 105 -12.96 7.78 -3.46
CA LYS A 105 -13.27 7.84 -2.03
C LYS A 105 -13.19 6.46 -1.43
N MET A 106 -12.59 6.37 -0.25
CA MET A 106 -12.45 5.10 0.46
C MET A 106 -13.69 4.85 1.29
N SER A 107 -14.40 3.75 1.06
CA SER A 107 -15.43 3.28 1.98
C SER A 107 -15.03 1.95 2.60
N MET A 108 -15.67 1.59 3.71
CA MET A 108 -15.60 0.24 4.23
C MET A 108 -16.82 -0.54 3.74
N PRO A 109 -16.68 -1.84 3.43
CA PRO A 109 -17.85 -2.67 3.16
C PRO A 109 -18.81 -2.67 4.35
N GLU A 110 -20.10 -2.90 4.09
CA GLU A 110 -21.09 -3.06 5.15
C GLU A 110 -20.82 -4.34 5.94
N MET A 111 -20.79 -4.23 7.28
CA MET A 111 -20.42 -5.33 8.19
C MET A 111 -21.46 -5.63 9.26
N SER A 112 -22.58 -4.90 9.29
CA SER A 112 -23.50 -4.83 10.44
C SER A 112 -24.04 -6.20 10.87
N GLU A 113 -24.54 -7.00 9.94
CA GLU A 113 -25.01 -8.37 10.24
C GLU A 113 -23.87 -9.30 10.70
N ASN A 114 -22.66 -9.09 10.17
CA ASN A 114 -21.50 -9.90 10.48
C ASN A 114 -20.81 -9.50 11.82
N MET A 115 -21.03 -8.25 12.28
CA MET A 115 -20.49 -7.73 13.53
C MET A 115 -21.19 -8.29 14.78
N GLU A 116 -22.46 -8.68 14.68
CA GLU A 116 -23.12 -9.41 15.78
C GLU A 116 -22.42 -10.75 16.09
N MET A 117 -21.93 -11.42 15.04
CA MET A 117 -21.10 -12.62 15.16
C MET A 117 -19.73 -12.28 15.75
N ILE A 118 -19.09 -11.19 15.29
CA ILE A 118 -17.82 -10.74 15.87
C ILE A 118 -17.97 -10.43 17.34
N ASN A 119 -18.99 -9.67 17.74
CA ASN A 119 -19.29 -9.35 19.13
C ASN A 119 -19.61 -10.59 19.95
N THR A 120 -20.28 -11.59 19.37
CA THR A 120 -20.56 -12.86 20.07
C THR A 120 -19.29 -13.67 20.33
N ILE A 121 -18.31 -13.61 19.43
CA ILE A 121 -17.01 -14.29 19.59
C ILE A 121 -16.04 -13.44 20.44
N ALA A 122 -16.09 -12.11 20.30
CA ALA A 122 -15.27 -11.11 20.98
C ALA A 122 -15.78 -10.72 22.38
N LYS A 123 -16.91 -11.29 22.84
CA LYS A 123 -17.53 -11.11 24.17
C LYS A 123 -16.63 -11.43 25.39
N ASN A 124 -15.32 -11.58 25.19
CA ASN A 124 -14.29 -11.59 26.21
C ASN A 124 -13.63 -10.22 26.48
N THR A 125 -13.97 -9.14 25.76
CA THR A 125 -13.37 -7.80 25.97
C THR A 125 -14.43 -6.76 26.36
N ALA A 126 -14.66 -6.63 27.66
CA ALA A 126 -15.68 -5.79 28.29
C ALA A 126 -15.48 -4.25 28.19
N LEU A 127 -14.78 -3.73 27.17
CA LEU A 127 -14.36 -2.32 27.10
C LEU A 127 -14.97 -1.52 25.93
N PHE A 128 -15.65 -2.16 24.99
CA PHE A 128 -16.14 -1.49 23.78
C PHE A 128 -17.29 -0.50 24.02
N ASN A 129 -18.04 -0.64 25.13
CA ASN A 129 -19.29 0.09 25.34
C ASN A 129 -19.16 1.51 25.94
N MET A 130 -17.95 2.05 26.14
CA MET A 130 -17.77 3.32 26.90
C MET A 130 -17.46 4.58 26.07
N ILE A 131 -17.34 4.50 24.74
CA ILE A 131 -17.07 5.68 23.90
C ILE A 131 -18.39 6.20 23.30
N PRO A 132 -18.71 7.51 23.39
CA PRO A 132 -19.87 8.11 22.75
C PRO A 132 -19.60 8.32 21.25
N MET A 133 -20.06 7.40 20.42
CA MET A 133 -20.06 7.49 18.95
C MET A 133 -21.35 6.86 18.41
N SER A 134 -21.65 7.07 17.13
CA SER A 134 -22.74 6.32 16.46
C SER A 134 -22.43 4.82 16.50
N ASP A 135 -23.46 3.97 16.49
CA ASP A 135 -23.27 2.52 16.57
C ASP A 135 -22.46 1.98 15.37
N ASP A 136 -22.68 2.51 14.16
CA ASP A 136 -21.93 2.18 12.94
C ASP A 136 -20.44 2.53 13.03
N ASP A 137 -20.10 3.73 13.49
CA ASP A 137 -18.69 4.16 13.61
C ASP A 137 -17.97 3.34 14.69
N ARG A 138 -18.68 3.01 15.76
CA ARG A 138 -18.16 2.13 16.82
C ARG A 138 -17.81 0.76 16.28
N GLU A 139 -18.66 0.19 15.43
CA GLU A 139 -18.44 -1.12 14.81
C GLU A 139 -17.20 -1.11 13.91
N LYS A 140 -17.07 -0.10 13.04
CA LYS A 140 -15.91 0.06 12.17
C LYS A 140 -14.61 0.23 12.96
N ILE A 141 -14.62 1.05 14.02
CA ILE A 141 -13.46 1.26 14.90
C ILE A 141 -13.10 -0.01 15.67
N ALA A 142 -14.07 -0.72 16.21
CA ALA A 142 -13.83 -1.98 16.92
C ALA A 142 -13.19 -3.02 15.98
N PHE A 143 -13.71 -3.11 14.76
CA PHE A 143 -13.15 -3.97 13.73
C PHE A 143 -11.69 -3.63 13.41
N ILE A 144 -11.37 -2.34 13.18
CA ILE A 144 -9.98 -1.90 12.94
C ILE A 144 -9.07 -2.22 14.13
N LYS A 145 -9.59 -2.16 15.36
CA LYS A 145 -8.82 -2.48 16.55
C LYS A 145 -8.43 -3.95 16.62
N GLU A 146 -9.33 -4.85 16.26
CA GLU A 146 -9.15 -6.30 16.38
C GLU A 146 -8.50 -6.94 15.14
N SER A 147 -8.65 -6.38 13.95
CA SER A 147 -8.06 -6.96 12.72
C SER A 147 -6.69 -6.40 12.38
N ASP A 148 -5.82 -7.28 11.85
CA ASP A 148 -4.52 -6.90 11.29
C ASP A 148 -4.67 -6.27 9.88
N ASN A 149 -5.77 -6.59 9.19
CA ASN A 149 -6.09 -6.09 7.86
C ASN A 149 -7.42 -5.32 7.87
N ILE A 150 -7.50 -4.27 7.09
CA ILE A 150 -8.69 -3.41 6.98
C ILE A 150 -9.19 -3.53 5.53
N PRO A 151 -10.39 -4.09 5.29
CA PRO A 151 -10.97 -4.11 3.96
C PRO A 151 -11.40 -2.70 3.60
N ILE A 152 -11.08 -2.31 2.38
CA ILE A 152 -11.51 -1.06 1.79
C ILE A 152 -12.22 -1.34 0.47
N LEU A 153 -13.25 -0.55 0.22
CA LEU A 153 -13.85 -0.34 -1.08
C LEU A 153 -13.44 1.05 -1.56
N LEU A 154 -13.38 1.22 -2.86
CA LEU A 154 -13.15 2.53 -3.45
C LEU A 154 -14.31 2.82 -4.38
N GLU A 155 -14.95 3.95 -4.07
CA GLU A 155 -16.00 4.53 -4.88
C GLU A 155 -15.36 5.51 -5.85
N LEU A 156 -15.48 5.19 -7.13
CA LEU A 156 -15.08 6.01 -8.25
C LEU A 156 -16.31 6.26 -9.13
N ASP A 157 -16.25 7.29 -9.97
CA ASP A 157 -17.25 7.48 -11.04
C ASP A 157 -17.00 6.46 -12.16
N SER A 158 -17.32 5.19 -11.89
CA SER A 158 -17.02 4.05 -12.75
C SER A 158 -17.94 2.86 -12.44
N ASP A 159 -18.12 1.97 -13.42
CA ASP A 159 -18.90 0.75 -13.24
C ASP A 159 -18.25 -0.26 -12.29
N TYR A 160 -16.92 -0.17 -12.06
CA TYR A 160 -16.18 -1.07 -11.19
C TYR A 160 -16.14 -0.61 -9.74
N ILE A 161 -16.34 -1.55 -8.82
CA ILE A 161 -15.98 -1.43 -7.41
C ILE A 161 -14.56 -1.94 -7.22
N PHE A 162 -13.66 -1.13 -6.68
CA PHE A 162 -12.32 -1.60 -6.34
C PHE A 162 -12.28 -2.05 -4.89
N ASN A 163 -11.76 -3.25 -4.65
CA ASN A 163 -11.62 -3.83 -3.32
C ASN A 163 -10.14 -4.05 -3.00
N GLY A 164 -9.72 -3.66 -1.80
CA GLY A 164 -8.37 -3.90 -1.30
C GLY A 164 -8.36 -4.21 0.19
N ASN A 165 -7.23 -4.74 0.66
CA ASN A 165 -6.99 -4.97 2.10
C ASN A 165 -5.74 -4.20 2.52
N LEU A 166 -5.88 -3.32 3.50
CA LEU A 166 -4.80 -2.52 4.07
C LEU A 166 -4.26 -3.18 5.32
N LYS A 167 -2.93 -3.33 5.39
CA LYS A 167 -2.29 -3.76 6.63
C LYS A 167 -2.26 -2.61 7.63
N LYS A 168 -2.76 -2.85 8.83
CA LYS A 168 -2.84 -1.84 9.90
C LYS A 168 -1.48 -1.28 10.33
N ASP A 169 -0.40 -2.03 10.16
CA ASP A 169 0.97 -1.60 10.46
C ASP A 169 1.56 -0.63 9.41
N CYS A 170 0.92 -0.51 8.25
CA CYS A 170 1.35 0.34 7.14
C CYS A 170 0.60 1.69 7.08
N ILE A 171 -0.32 1.94 8.01
CA ILE A 171 -1.00 3.24 8.17
C ILE A 171 -0.02 4.28 8.69
N ILE A 172 0.00 5.45 8.05
CA ILE A 172 0.82 6.60 8.43
C ILE A 172 -0.05 7.55 9.25
N GLY A 173 0.45 7.96 10.42
CA GLY A 173 -0.30 8.80 11.36
C GLY A 173 -1.04 7.98 12.40
N ASN A 174 -2.12 8.55 12.94
CA ASN A 174 -2.92 7.88 13.96
C ASN A 174 -3.88 6.88 13.31
N LYS A 175 -3.83 5.62 13.77
CA LYS A 175 -4.65 4.52 13.25
C LYS A 175 -6.12 4.69 13.61
N ASP A 176 -6.40 5.30 14.76
CA ASP A 176 -7.77 5.56 15.19
C ASP A 176 -8.43 6.64 14.32
N ASP A 177 -7.64 7.55 13.74
CA ASP A 177 -8.09 8.64 12.86
C ASP A 177 -8.05 8.23 11.37
N PHE A 178 -7.68 6.98 11.06
CA PHE A 178 -7.59 6.50 9.68
C PHE A 178 -8.95 6.55 8.98
N LEU A 179 -10.02 6.27 9.73
CA LEU A 179 -11.39 6.32 9.23
C LEU A 179 -11.84 7.73 8.86
N ASP A 180 -11.26 8.77 9.44
CA ASP A 180 -11.63 10.14 9.10
C ASP A 180 -11.30 10.48 7.64
N ASN A 181 -10.48 9.66 6.97
CA ASN A 181 -10.12 9.82 5.56
C ASN A 181 -11.13 9.16 4.59
N THR A 182 -12.19 8.49 5.07
CA THR A 182 -13.14 7.78 4.17
C THR A 182 -13.91 8.74 3.27
N ASP A 183 -14.20 9.95 3.73
CA ASP A 183 -14.95 10.94 2.96
C ASP A 183 -14.07 11.78 2.02
N ASP A 184 -12.75 11.71 2.19
CA ASP A 184 -11.77 12.46 1.43
C ASP A 184 -11.46 11.77 0.09
N GLU A 185 -11.22 12.59 -0.93
CA GLU A 185 -10.68 12.11 -2.18
C GLU A 185 -9.20 11.73 -1.98
N ILE A 186 -8.88 10.49 -2.30
CA ILE A 186 -7.55 9.92 -2.14
C ILE A 186 -7.05 9.36 -3.46
N THR A 187 -5.73 9.37 -3.64
CA THR A 187 -5.04 8.63 -4.69
C THR A 187 -4.49 7.33 -4.13
N ILE A 188 -4.77 6.23 -4.81
CA ILE A 188 -4.20 4.92 -4.51
C ILE A 188 -3.29 4.48 -5.64
N ILE A 189 -2.10 4.00 -5.26
CA ILE A 189 -1.22 3.22 -6.13
C ILE A 189 -1.27 1.77 -5.62
N GLY A 190 -1.68 0.85 -6.48
CA GLY A 190 -1.83 -0.55 -6.14
C GLY A 190 -1.43 -1.48 -7.28
N ARG A 191 -1.39 -2.78 -7.00
CA ARG A 191 -1.30 -3.84 -8.03
C ARG A 191 -2.66 -4.47 -8.22
N ILE A 192 -3.08 -4.69 -9.46
CA ILE A 192 -4.26 -5.49 -9.77
C ILE A 192 -4.00 -6.96 -9.47
N ASP A 193 -4.72 -7.53 -8.51
CA ASP A 193 -4.65 -8.96 -8.20
C ASP A 193 -5.61 -9.78 -9.06
N LYS A 194 -6.80 -9.23 -9.33
CA LYS A 194 -7.82 -9.87 -10.16
C LYS A 194 -8.89 -8.90 -10.64
N VAL A 195 -9.36 -9.08 -11.87
CA VAL A 195 -10.49 -8.37 -12.45
C VAL A 195 -11.68 -9.32 -12.58
N TYR A 196 -12.86 -8.87 -12.14
CA TYR A 196 -14.13 -9.58 -12.26
C TYR A 196 -15.12 -8.74 -13.07
N ASN A 197 -15.29 -9.10 -14.34
CA ASN A 197 -16.15 -8.37 -15.30
C ASN A 197 -17.62 -8.83 -15.28
N ILE A 198 -18.07 -9.46 -14.20
CA ILE A 198 -19.39 -10.08 -14.08
C ILE A 198 -20.14 -9.52 -12.88
N GLU A 199 -21.46 -9.39 -13.02
CA GLU A 199 -22.39 -8.97 -11.96
C GLU A 199 -22.78 -10.15 -11.05
N GLU A 200 -21.80 -10.86 -10.51
CA GLU A 200 -22.02 -11.94 -9.54
C GLU A 200 -21.57 -11.50 -8.14
N ASP A 201 -22.06 -12.20 -7.11
CA ASP A 201 -21.61 -12.01 -5.73
C ASP A 201 -20.16 -12.49 -5.60
N ILE A 202 -19.26 -11.55 -5.34
CA ILE A 202 -17.84 -11.81 -5.22
C ILE A 202 -17.45 -11.65 -3.76
N GLU A 203 -16.88 -12.71 -3.18
CA GLU A 203 -16.27 -12.65 -1.85
C GLU A 203 -15.21 -11.55 -1.85
N ILE A 204 -15.39 -10.51 -1.03
CA ILE A 204 -14.42 -9.42 -0.87
C ILE A 204 -13.63 -9.55 0.42
N TYR A 205 -14.20 -10.15 1.47
CA TYR A 205 -13.54 -10.30 2.77
C TYR A 205 -14.05 -11.50 3.58
N ASP A 206 -13.14 -12.16 4.31
CA ASP A 206 -13.45 -13.31 5.18
C ASP A 206 -13.06 -12.93 6.62
N LEU A 207 -14.07 -12.60 7.45
CA LEU A 207 -13.87 -12.16 8.84
C LEU A 207 -13.22 -13.26 9.70
N VAL A 208 -13.52 -14.53 9.41
CA VAL A 208 -12.97 -15.65 10.18
C VAL A 208 -11.47 -15.80 9.93
N LYS A 209 -11.05 -15.55 8.70
CA LYS A 209 -9.64 -15.56 8.34
C LYS A 209 -8.90 -14.34 8.91
N GLU A 210 -9.47 -13.15 8.80
CA GLU A 210 -8.74 -11.90 8.99
C GLU A 210 -8.90 -11.28 10.40
N VAL A 211 -9.98 -11.57 11.12
CA VAL A 211 -10.19 -11.12 12.51
C VAL A 211 -9.80 -12.22 13.49
N PHE A 212 -10.27 -13.44 13.26
CA PHE A 212 -10.06 -14.55 14.20
C PHE A 212 -8.80 -15.37 13.93
N ASN A 213 -8.09 -15.11 12.84
CA ASN A 213 -6.87 -15.82 12.45
C ASN A 213 -7.03 -17.36 12.45
N LEU A 214 -8.25 -17.86 12.15
CA LEU A 214 -8.53 -19.29 12.25
C LEU A 214 -7.89 -20.04 11.08
N ASN A 215 -7.03 -21.00 11.43
CA ASN A 215 -6.40 -21.86 10.45
C ASN A 215 -7.44 -22.73 9.71
N ARG A 216 -7.03 -23.23 8.54
CA ARG A 216 -7.88 -24.02 7.63
C ARG A 216 -8.44 -25.29 8.29
N ALA A 217 -7.72 -25.89 9.23
CA ALA A 217 -8.13 -27.12 9.89
C ALA A 217 -9.31 -26.90 10.84
N ILE A 218 -9.32 -25.77 11.55
CA ILE A 218 -10.42 -25.38 12.45
C ILE A 218 -11.64 -24.99 11.63
N ARG A 219 -11.47 -24.16 10.60
CA ARG A 219 -12.58 -23.75 9.72
C ARG A 219 -13.34 -24.92 9.09
N ARG A 220 -12.63 -25.97 8.67
CA ARG A 220 -13.27 -27.18 8.10
C ARG A 220 -14.16 -27.95 9.08
N LYS A 221 -14.00 -27.73 10.38
CA LYS A 221 -14.81 -28.37 11.44
C LYS A 221 -16.00 -27.51 11.88
N MET A 222 -16.05 -26.24 11.46
CA MET A 222 -17.15 -25.34 11.80
C MET A 222 -18.38 -25.63 10.92
N PRO A 223 -19.60 -25.42 11.45
CA PRO A 223 -20.82 -25.47 10.65
C PRO A 223 -20.72 -24.51 9.46
N LYS A 224 -21.07 -24.99 8.27
CA LYS A 224 -20.97 -24.19 7.04
C LYS A 224 -21.86 -22.96 7.05
N GLU A 225 -23.02 -23.05 7.70
CA GLU A 225 -23.97 -21.94 7.86
C GLU A 225 -23.30 -20.79 8.62
N SER A 226 -22.67 -21.05 9.76
CA SER A 226 -21.96 -20.03 10.56
C SER A 226 -20.73 -19.42 9.86
N LEU A 227 -20.20 -20.06 8.83
CA LEU A 227 -19.09 -19.51 8.04
C LEU A 227 -19.56 -18.63 6.89
N LYS A 228 -20.77 -18.86 6.37
CA LYS A 228 -21.32 -18.03 5.28
C LYS A 228 -21.59 -16.62 5.76
N ASP A 229 -22.15 -16.51 6.97
CA ASP A 229 -22.46 -15.23 7.61
C ASP A 229 -21.22 -14.48 8.10
N ALA A 230 -20.01 -15.02 7.85
CA ALA A 230 -18.75 -14.36 8.18
C ALA A 230 -17.96 -13.91 6.94
N ILE A 231 -18.51 -14.15 5.74
CA ILE A 231 -17.92 -13.74 4.48
C ILE A 231 -18.75 -12.57 3.94
N ILE A 232 -18.06 -11.48 3.61
CA ILE A 232 -18.67 -10.33 2.94
C ILE A 232 -18.56 -10.51 1.44
N TYR A 233 -19.69 -10.32 0.77
CA TYR A 233 -19.83 -10.36 -0.67
C TYR A 233 -20.25 -9.01 -1.19
N GLU A 234 -19.75 -8.64 -2.35
CA GLU A 234 -20.23 -7.48 -3.10
C GLU A 234 -20.60 -7.89 -4.52
N LYS A 235 -21.62 -7.23 -5.06
CA LYS A 235 -22.07 -7.49 -6.42
C LYS A 235 -21.14 -6.80 -7.42
N GLY A 236 -20.58 -7.57 -8.34
CA GLY A 236 -19.66 -7.04 -9.35
C GLY A 236 -20.27 -6.06 -10.36
N PRO A 237 -19.45 -5.44 -11.23
CA PRO A 237 -18.06 -5.83 -11.52
C PRO A 237 -17.04 -5.28 -10.49
N ILE A 238 -16.06 -6.11 -10.12
CA ILE A 238 -15.09 -5.79 -9.06
C ILE A 238 -13.65 -5.96 -9.54
N VAL A 239 -12.77 -5.06 -9.10
CA VAL A 239 -11.33 -5.19 -9.26
C VAL A 239 -10.69 -5.35 -7.88
N LYS A 240 -10.07 -6.51 -7.65
CA LYS A 240 -9.26 -6.72 -6.45
C LYS A 240 -7.87 -6.15 -6.68
N ILE A 241 -7.48 -5.25 -5.80
CA ILE A 241 -6.14 -4.65 -5.79
C ILE A 241 -5.44 -4.97 -4.48
N THR A 242 -4.12 -5.02 -4.53
CA THR A 242 -3.32 -4.77 -3.34
C THR A 242 -2.86 -3.31 -3.36
N PRO A 243 -3.37 -2.46 -2.44
CA PRO A 243 -2.84 -1.13 -2.24
C PRO A 243 -1.37 -1.16 -1.77
N ILE A 244 -0.57 -0.23 -2.29
CA ILE A 244 0.85 -0.05 -1.92
C ILE A 244 1.03 1.31 -1.24
N ILE A 245 0.46 2.37 -1.83
CA ILE A 245 0.52 3.73 -1.30
C ILE A 245 -0.86 4.36 -1.38
N ILE A 246 -1.25 5.12 -0.35
CA ILE A 246 -2.41 6.01 -0.37
C ILE A 246 -1.99 7.40 0.10
N TYR A 247 -2.41 8.43 -0.63
CA TYR A 247 -2.15 9.83 -0.29
C TYR A 247 -3.30 10.75 -0.74
N LYS A 248 -3.31 11.97 -0.19
CA LYS A 248 -4.13 13.11 -0.63
C LYS A 248 -3.31 14.09 -1.45
#